data_AF-A0A851SW90-F1
#
_entry.id   AF-A0A851SW90-F1
#
_cell.length_a   1.000
_cell.length_b   1.000
_cell.length_c   1.000
_cell.angle_alpha   90.00
_cell.angle_beta   90.00
_cell.angle_gamma   90.00
#
_symmetry.space_group_name_H-M   'P 1'
#
loop_
_entity.id
_entity.type
_entity.pdbx_description
1 polymer ?
#
loop_
_entity_poly.entity_id
_entity_poly.type
_entity_poly.pdbx_seq_one_letter_code
_entity_poly.pdbx_strand_id
1 'polypeptide(L)'
;QPLISSSKWLQLHGLKRNKLSLPQILSQIGFQHREDYVSTLGKPVASRYAAGLFPQYMRAQDGSVYNLTAKKELILHFVDCLMRAIELYKQRMDWLTSASRQIFGVIQEQCIVIVLDFGTASAAEFDLCCDALSMVLMEQVTQIAKFNLIRAAQDLVRWQPQPAAVSDQAVSSAVKWLWKLARATTTGPGSSAEALLEAMDNESVSN
;
A
#
# COMPACT_ATOMS: atom_id res chain seq x y z
N GLN A 1 -11.85 -3.81 2.85
CA GLN A 1 -10.61 -4.39 2.29
C GLN A 1 -9.61 -4.53 3.41
N PRO A 2 -8.82 -5.61 3.48
CA PRO A 2 -7.84 -5.81 4.55
C PRO A 2 -6.71 -4.77 4.47
N LEU A 3 -6.19 -4.38 5.64
CA LEU A 3 -5.05 -3.45 5.78
C LEU A 3 -3.74 -4.13 5.37
N ILE A 4 -3.53 -4.32 4.06
CA ILE A 4 -2.32 -4.92 3.52
C ILE A 4 -1.46 -3.90 2.78
N SER A 5 -0.13 -4.11 2.84
CA SER A 5 0.84 -3.29 2.12
C SER A 5 0.64 -3.37 0.61
N SER A 6 1.03 -2.30 -0.10
CA SER A 6 1.02 -2.29 -1.57
C SER A 6 1.89 -3.40 -2.16
N SER A 7 3.03 -3.74 -1.52
CA SER A 7 3.88 -4.85 -1.94
C SER A 7 3.16 -6.19 -1.86
N LYS A 8 2.54 -6.51 -0.71
CA LYS A 8 1.78 -7.75 -0.52
C LYS A 8 0.56 -7.80 -1.42
N TRP A 9 -0.12 -6.68 -1.61
CA TRP A 9 -1.26 -6.57 -2.53
C TRP A 9 -0.83 -6.86 -3.97
N LEU A 10 0.31 -6.32 -4.42
CA LEU A 10 0.86 -6.60 -5.77
C LEU A 10 1.36 -8.04 -5.92
N GLN A 11 1.77 -8.72 -4.86
CA GLN A 11 2.07 -10.16 -4.94
C GLN A 11 0.82 -11.00 -5.24
N LEU A 12 -0.36 -10.54 -4.82
CA LEU A 12 -1.65 -11.21 -5.05
C LEU A 12 -2.29 -10.78 -6.39
N HIS A 13 -2.20 -9.49 -6.74
CA HIS A 13 -2.94 -8.88 -7.84
C HIS A 13 -2.07 -8.27 -8.95
N GLY A 14 -0.75 -8.37 -8.82
CA GLY A 14 0.22 -7.81 -9.78
C GLY A 14 0.13 -8.44 -11.17
N LEU A 15 0.54 -7.70 -12.20
CA LEU A 15 0.55 -8.18 -13.58
C LEU A 15 1.41 -9.43 -13.74
N LYS A 16 2.60 -9.47 -13.13
CA LYS A 16 3.49 -10.63 -13.16
C LYS A 16 2.82 -11.88 -12.56
N ARG A 17 2.13 -11.71 -11.43
CA ARG A 17 1.39 -12.78 -10.74
C ARG A 17 0.29 -13.35 -11.63
N ASN A 18 -0.42 -12.48 -12.33
CA ASN A 18 -1.56 -12.83 -13.19
C ASN A 18 -1.15 -13.16 -14.64
N LYS A 19 0.15 -13.29 -14.95
CA LYS A 19 0.67 -13.57 -16.30
C LYS A 19 0.31 -12.51 -17.36
N LEU A 20 0.11 -11.26 -16.93
CA LEU A 20 -0.27 -10.13 -17.76
C LEU A 20 0.88 -9.15 -18.04
N SER A 21 2.13 -9.47 -17.64
CA SER A 21 3.27 -8.65 -18.08
C SER A 21 3.53 -8.83 -19.58
N LEU A 22 4.04 -7.79 -20.24
CA LEU A 22 4.29 -7.83 -21.69
C LEU A 22 5.13 -9.04 -22.12
N PRO A 23 6.24 -9.42 -21.47
CA PRO A 23 6.98 -10.63 -21.85
C PRO A 23 6.16 -11.91 -21.70
N GLN A 24 5.33 -12.02 -20.66
CA GLN A 24 4.48 -13.20 -20.44
C GLN A 24 3.37 -13.28 -21.49
N ILE A 25 2.77 -12.16 -21.88
CA ILE A 25 1.79 -12.11 -22.97
C ILE A 25 2.46 -12.45 -24.30
N LEU A 26 3.58 -11.82 -24.63
CA LEU A 26 4.32 -12.07 -25.88
C LEU A 26 4.72 -13.54 -26.04
N SER A 27 5.12 -14.21 -24.95
CA SER A 27 5.44 -15.65 -24.96
C SER A 27 4.24 -16.56 -25.26
N GLN A 28 3.02 -16.05 -25.09
CA GLN A 28 1.77 -16.79 -25.34
C GLN A 28 1.16 -16.44 -26.70
N ILE A 29 1.47 -15.27 -27.26
CA ILE A 29 0.88 -14.81 -28.53
C ILE A 29 1.83 -14.91 -29.72
N GLY A 30 3.06 -15.37 -29.49
CA GLY A 30 4.09 -15.44 -30.51
C GLY A 30 5.38 -16.04 -29.98
N PHE A 31 6.46 -15.81 -30.72
CA PHE A 31 7.79 -16.26 -30.38
C PHE A 31 8.83 -15.20 -30.75
N GLN A 32 9.89 -15.11 -29.98
CA GLN A 32 10.97 -14.17 -30.23
C GLN A 32 11.73 -14.56 -31.51
N HIS A 33 11.95 -13.59 -32.40
CA HIS A 33 12.88 -13.73 -33.51
C HIS A 33 14.30 -13.81 -32.94
N ARG A 34 15.04 -14.85 -33.32
CA ARG A 34 16.43 -15.05 -32.91
C ARG A 34 17.33 -14.96 -34.13
N GLU A 35 18.37 -14.14 -33.99
CA GLU A 35 19.56 -14.21 -34.83
C GLU A 35 20.63 -14.92 -33.99
N ASP A 36 21.01 -16.12 -34.39
CA ASP A 36 21.98 -16.93 -33.64
C ASP A 36 23.31 -16.94 -34.41
N TYR A 37 24.43 -16.79 -33.68
CA TYR A 37 25.75 -16.91 -34.28
C TYR A 37 26.10 -18.37 -34.48
N VAL A 38 26.32 -18.76 -35.74
CA VAL A 38 26.68 -20.14 -36.09
C VAL A 38 28.19 -20.21 -36.27
N SER A 39 28.89 -20.79 -35.27
CA SER A 39 30.36 -20.85 -35.22
C SER A 39 30.98 -21.55 -36.43
N THR A 40 30.34 -22.60 -36.96
CA THR A 40 30.76 -23.29 -38.19
C THR A 40 30.62 -22.44 -39.45
N LEU A 41 29.73 -21.44 -39.46
CA LEU A 41 29.53 -20.53 -40.58
C LEU A 41 30.26 -19.18 -40.39
N GLY A 42 30.82 -18.93 -39.21
CA GLY A 42 31.52 -17.69 -38.88
C GLY A 42 30.65 -16.43 -38.94
N LYS A 43 29.31 -16.56 -38.90
CA LYS A 43 28.39 -15.43 -39.08
C LYS A 43 27.09 -15.58 -38.28
N PRO A 44 26.43 -14.46 -37.93
CA PRO A 44 25.05 -14.49 -37.45
C PRO A 44 24.12 -15.01 -38.55
N VAL A 45 23.19 -15.88 -38.16
CA VAL A 45 22.19 -16.46 -39.06
C VAL A 45 20.81 -16.27 -38.44
N ALA A 46 19.90 -15.70 -39.23
CA ALA A 46 18.49 -15.59 -38.92
C ALA A 46 17.70 -16.62 -39.76
N SER A 47 16.57 -17.10 -39.23
CA SER A 47 15.64 -17.92 -40.01
C SER A 47 15.07 -17.10 -41.17
N ARG A 48 15.46 -17.44 -42.41
CA ARG A 48 14.94 -16.80 -43.63
C ARG A 48 13.57 -17.32 -44.04
N TYR A 49 13.18 -18.51 -43.57
CA TYR A 49 11.92 -19.15 -43.96
C TYR A 49 10.69 -18.36 -43.48
N ALA A 50 10.78 -17.73 -42.30
CA ALA A 50 9.68 -16.96 -41.71
C ALA A 50 9.68 -15.47 -42.11
N ALA A 51 10.59 -15.04 -42.98
CA ALA A 51 10.73 -13.63 -43.33
C ALA A 51 9.47 -13.10 -44.01
N GLY A 52 8.83 -12.08 -43.41
CA GLY A 52 7.59 -11.48 -43.91
C GLY A 52 6.33 -12.33 -43.73
N LEU A 53 6.41 -13.51 -43.10
CA LEU A 53 5.26 -14.41 -42.91
C LEU A 53 4.39 -14.03 -41.71
N PHE A 54 4.95 -13.34 -40.72
CA PHE A 54 4.26 -13.00 -39.48
C PHE A 54 4.26 -11.49 -39.26
N PRO A 55 3.17 -10.93 -38.71
CA PRO A 55 3.23 -9.61 -38.10
C PRO A 55 4.29 -9.59 -37.00
N GLN A 56 5.09 -8.53 -36.97
CA GLN A 56 6.19 -8.37 -36.02
C GLN A 56 5.90 -7.26 -35.02
N TYR A 57 6.28 -7.51 -33.77
CA TYR A 57 6.30 -6.50 -32.71
C TYR A 57 7.73 -6.36 -32.20
N MET A 58 8.27 -5.14 -32.24
CA MET A 58 9.58 -4.82 -31.67
C MET A 58 9.39 -4.19 -30.29
N ARG A 59 10.01 -4.79 -29.27
CA ARG A 59 10.01 -4.23 -27.91
C ARG A 59 10.89 -2.98 -27.86
N ALA A 60 10.30 -1.87 -27.42
CA ALA A 60 11.02 -0.61 -27.24
C ALA A 60 12.15 -0.67 -26.20
N GLN A 61 12.06 -1.60 -25.23
CA GLN A 61 12.98 -1.67 -24.09
C GLN A 61 14.35 -2.27 -24.43
N ASP A 62 14.40 -3.28 -25.31
CA ASP A 62 15.62 -4.03 -25.62
C ASP A 62 15.80 -4.33 -27.12
N GLY A 63 14.92 -3.79 -27.98
CA GLY A 63 14.95 -4.03 -29.43
C GLY A 63 14.56 -5.45 -29.84
N SER A 64 14.16 -6.33 -28.91
CA SER A 64 13.79 -7.69 -29.26
C SER A 64 12.55 -7.73 -30.15
N VAL A 65 12.63 -8.51 -31.23
CA VAL A 65 11.54 -8.67 -32.20
C VAL A 65 10.79 -9.95 -31.92
N TYR A 66 9.45 -9.90 -31.95
CA TYR A 66 8.56 -11.05 -31.77
C TYR A 66 7.72 -11.24 -33.04
N ASN A 67 7.67 -12.48 -33.54
CA ASN A 67 6.72 -12.90 -34.56
C ASN A 67 5.40 -13.29 -33.87
N LEU A 68 4.30 -12.65 -34.27
CA LEU A 68 2.98 -12.87 -33.69
C LEU A 68 2.25 -13.98 -34.45
N THR A 69 1.69 -14.93 -33.72
CA THR A 69 0.97 -16.10 -34.27
C THR A 69 -0.44 -16.27 -33.69
N ALA A 70 -0.77 -15.54 -32.63
CA ALA A 70 -2.08 -15.63 -32.00
C ALA A 70 -3.22 -15.19 -32.92
N LYS A 71 -4.35 -15.87 -32.75
CA LYS A 71 -5.62 -15.42 -33.32
C LYS A 71 -6.19 -14.23 -32.55
N LYS A 72 -7.08 -13.49 -33.19
CA LYS A 72 -7.74 -12.29 -32.64
C LYS A 72 -8.40 -12.55 -31.28
N GLU A 73 -9.01 -13.72 -31.09
CA GLU A 73 -9.75 -14.07 -29.87
C GLU A 73 -8.84 -14.10 -28.65
N LEU A 74 -7.64 -14.67 -28.78
CA LEU A 74 -6.65 -14.71 -27.69
C LEU A 74 -6.12 -13.32 -27.36
N ILE A 75 -5.91 -12.47 -28.38
CA ILE A 75 -5.49 -11.09 -28.18
C ILE A 75 -6.59 -10.31 -27.42
N LEU A 76 -7.85 -10.44 -27.85
CA LEU A 76 -8.98 -9.79 -27.18
C LEU A 76 -9.16 -10.28 -25.73
N HIS A 77 -8.91 -11.56 -25.46
CA HIS A 77 -8.90 -12.09 -24.10
C HIS A 77 -7.87 -11.37 -23.21
N PHE A 78 -6.63 -11.18 -23.68
CA PHE A 78 -5.63 -10.44 -22.91
C PHE A 78 -6.00 -8.96 -22.74
N VAL A 79 -6.62 -8.33 -23.74
CA VAL A 79 -7.13 -6.95 -23.62
C VAL A 79 -8.18 -6.86 -22.50
N ASP A 80 -9.16 -7.76 -22.46
CA ASP A 80 -10.15 -7.82 -21.38
C ASP A 80 -9.51 -8.05 -20.00
N CYS A 81 -8.56 -8.99 -19.89
CA CYS A 81 -7.83 -9.19 -18.64
C CYS A 81 -7.06 -7.94 -18.18
N LEU A 82 -6.41 -7.22 -19.10
CA LEU A 82 -5.69 -5.98 -18.80
C LEU A 82 -6.64 -4.85 -18.39
N MET A 83 -7.81 -4.72 -19.05
CA MET A 83 -8.82 -3.73 -18.65
C MET A 83 -9.33 -3.98 -17.23
N ARG A 84 -9.57 -5.24 -16.86
CA ARG A 84 -9.95 -5.60 -15.48
C ARG A 84 -8.84 -5.30 -14.48
N ALA A 85 -7.58 -5.54 -14.85
CA ALA A 85 -6.44 -5.21 -14.00
C ALA A 85 -6.32 -3.70 -13.78
N ILE A 86 -6.53 -2.87 -14.82
CA ILE A 86 -6.55 -1.40 -14.71
C ILE A 86 -7.64 -0.97 -13.73
N GLU A 87 -8.85 -1.50 -13.87
CA GLU A 87 -9.97 -1.15 -12.99
C GLU A 87 -9.69 -1.53 -11.54
N LEU A 88 -9.16 -2.74 -11.31
CA LEU A 88 -8.73 -3.18 -9.98
C LEU A 88 -7.65 -2.25 -9.39
N TYR A 89 -6.73 -1.73 -10.21
CA TYR A 89 -5.64 -0.88 -9.76
C TYR A 89 -6.14 0.53 -9.42
N LYS A 90 -7.11 1.04 -10.17
CA LYS A 90 -7.83 2.29 -9.86
C LYS A 90 -8.56 2.18 -8.54
N GLN A 91 -9.39 1.13 -8.37
CA GLN A 91 -10.09 0.87 -7.12
C GLN A 91 -9.13 0.77 -5.92
N ARG A 92 -7.98 0.13 -6.13
CA ARG A 92 -6.94 0.07 -5.10
C ARG A 92 -6.32 1.43 -4.80
N MET A 93 -6.07 2.25 -5.82
CA MET A 93 -5.55 3.61 -5.66
C MET A 93 -6.54 4.48 -4.90
N ASP A 94 -7.81 4.49 -5.32
CA ASP A 94 -8.88 5.23 -4.65
C ASP A 94 -9.02 4.79 -3.18
N TRP A 95 -8.91 3.48 -2.92
CA TRP A 95 -8.88 2.97 -1.55
C TRP A 95 -7.66 3.49 -0.78
N LEU A 96 -6.46 3.51 -1.36
CA LEU A 96 -5.25 3.99 -0.69
C LEU A 96 -5.30 5.50 -0.41
N THR A 97 -5.93 6.27 -1.29
CA THR A 97 -5.96 7.75 -1.23
C THR A 97 -7.27 8.30 -0.68
N SER A 98 -8.06 7.51 0.04
CA SER A 98 -9.32 7.96 0.65
C SER A 98 -9.20 8.12 2.17
N ALA A 99 -9.86 9.18 2.67
CA ALA A 99 -10.09 9.45 4.09
C ALA A 99 -8.82 9.32 4.96
N SER A 100 -8.87 8.52 6.04
CA SER A 100 -7.75 8.39 6.98
C SER A 100 -6.45 7.91 6.31
N ARG A 101 -6.55 7.09 5.25
CA ARG A 101 -5.39 6.52 4.56
C ARG A 101 -4.64 7.54 3.71
N GLN A 102 -5.32 8.59 3.25
CA GLN A 102 -4.68 9.69 2.54
C GLN A 102 -3.71 10.47 3.44
N ILE A 103 -4.04 10.58 4.73
CA ILE A 103 -3.30 11.40 5.69
C ILE A 103 -2.23 10.57 6.41
N PHE A 104 -2.61 9.37 6.88
CA PHE A 104 -1.77 8.55 7.77
C PHE A 104 -1.21 7.29 7.09
N GLY A 105 -1.55 7.04 5.83
CA GLY A 105 -1.25 5.77 5.18
C GLY A 105 -2.06 4.61 5.76
N VAL A 106 -1.57 3.39 5.52
CA VAL A 106 -2.22 2.14 5.94
C VAL A 106 -1.49 1.57 7.14
N ILE A 107 -2.18 1.47 8.28
CA ILE A 107 -1.67 0.83 9.50
C ILE A 107 -1.69 -0.69 9.30
N GLN A 108 -0.53 -1.35 9.36
CA GLN A 108 -0.41 -2.79 9.10
C GLN A 108 -0.21 -3.61 10.38
N GLU A 109 0.23 -2.93 11.42
CA GLU A 109 0.53 -3.44 12.73
C GLU A 109 -0.77 -3.88 13.43
N GLN A 110 -0.69 -4.96 14.21
CA GLN A 110 -1.83 -5.47 14.96
C GLN A 110 -1.97 -4.79 16.34
N CYS A 111 -0.91 -4.18 16.84
CA CYS A 111 -0.88 -3.43 18.08
C CYS A 111 -0.23 -2.08 17.79
N ILE A 112 -0.89 -0.98 18.14
CA ILE A 112 -0.34 0.37 17.96
C ILE A 112 -0.51 1.24 19.20
N VAL A 113 0.33 2.25 19.33
CA VAL A 113 0.09 3.36 20.25
C VAL A 113 0.23 4.66 19.46
N ILE A 114 -0.78 5.52 19.51
CA ILE A 114 -0.76 6.81 18.81
C ILE A 114 -0.36 7.89 19.82
N VAL A 115 0.78 8.52 19.57
CA VAL A 115 1.26 9.67 20.35
C VAL A 115 0.73 10.96 19.73
N LEU A 116 0.06 11.77 20.54
CA LEU A 116 -0.59 13.01 20.16
C LEU A 116 0.21 14.19 20.70
N ASP A 117 0.90 14.91 19.82
CA ASP A 117 1.56 16.16 20.14
C ASP A 117 0.89 17.29 19.36
N PHE A 118 0.18 18.16 20.09
CA PHE A 118 -0.49 19.31 19.51
C PHE A 118 0.37 20.58 19.58
N GLY A 119 1.54 20.56 20.24
CA GLY A 119 2.46 21.69 20.33
C GLY A 119 1.75 23.03 20.59
N THR A 120 1.94 23.97 19.66
CA THR A 120 1.32 25.30 19.65
C THR A 120 0.15 25.42 18.67
N ALA A 121 -0.50 24.31 18.32
CA ALA A 121 -1.63 24.30 17.38
C ALA A 121 -2.72 25.28 17.83
N SER A 122 -3.25 26.03 16.88
CA SER A 122 -4.44 26.83 17.09
C SER A 122 -5.65 25.94 17.39
N ALA A 123 -6.72 26.54 17.92
CA ALA A 123 -7.95 25.80 18.22
C ALA A 123 -8.53 25.10 16.97
N ALA A 124 -8.43 25.73 15.79
CA ALA A 124 -8.91 25.16 14.54
C ALA A 124 -8.05 23.98 14.06
N GLU A 125 -6.72 24.09 14.18
CA GLU A 125 -5.80 22.98 13.86
C GLU A 125 -6.00 21.80 14.81
N PHE A 126 -6.20 22.07 16.10
CA PHE A 126 -6.52 21.03 17.09
C PHE A 126 -7.79 20.27 16.73
N ASP A 127 -8.87 20.98 16.41
CA ASP A 127 -10.15 20.37 16.04
C ASP A 127 -10.00 19.53 14.74
N LEU A 128 -9.27 20.03 13.74
CA LEU A 128 -8.96 19.28 12.50
C LEU A 128 -8.13 18.02 12.77
N CYS A 129 -7.15 18.09 13.67
CA CYS A 129 -6.39 16.91 14.08
C CYS A 129 -7.28 15.89 14.78
N CYS A 130 -8.20 16.33 15.64
CA CYS A 130 -9.12 15.45 16.34
C CYS A 130 -10.11 14.77 15.38
N ASP A 131 -10.60 15.48 14.36
CA ASP A 131 -11.40 14.90 13.28
C ASP A 131 -10.60 13.83 12.51
N ALA A 132 -9.37 14.15 12.10
CA ALA A 132 -8.50 13.24 11.37
C ALA A 132 -8.17 11.96 12.16
N LEU A 133 -7.86 12.10 13.45
CA LEU A 133 -7.61 10.98 14.36
C LEU A 133 -8.87 10.16 14.62
N SER A 134 -10.05 10.81 14.71
CA SER A 134 -11.33 10.11 14.83
C SER A 134 -11.59 9.22 13.60
N MET A 135 -11.27 9.71 12.40
CA MET A 135 -11.34 8.89 11.18
C MET A 135 -10.39 7.68 11.24
N VAL A 136 -9.15 7.85 11.69
CA VAL A 136 -8.20 6.72 11.85
C VAL A 136 -8.75 5.67 12.82
N LEU A 137 -9.28 6.12 13.96
CA LEU A 137 -9.84 5.24 14.98
C LEU A 137 -11.02 4.42 14.46
N MET A 138 -11.92 5.05 13.70
CA MET A 138 -13.12 4.38 13.19
C MET A 138 -12.84 3.49 11.97
N GLU A 139 -11.94 3.91 11.07
CA GLU A 139 -11.72 3.21 9.80
C GLU A 139 -10.63 2.14 9.86
N GLN A 140 -9.54 2.37 10.59
CA GLN A 140 -8.36 1.51 10.58
C GLN A 140 -8.17 0.76 11.90
N VAL A 141 -8.28 1.44 13.04
CA VAL A 141 -8.06 0.82 14.35
C VAL A 141 -9.12 -0.23 14.69
N THR A 142 -10.33 -0.11 14.14
CA THR A 142 -11.37 -1.16 14.24
C THR A 142 -10.94 -2.51 13.66
N GLN A 143 -9.88 -2.56 12.84
CA GLN A 143 -9.42 -3.76 12.13
C GLN A 143 -8.13 -4.36 12.70
N ILE A 144 -7.60 -3.83 13.80
CA ILE A 144 -6.37 -4.34 14.45
C ILE A 144 -6.70 -5.00 15.80
N ALA A 145 -5.72 -5.58 16.48
CA ALA A 145 -5.92 -6.33 17.71
C ALA A 145 -5.97 -5.43 18.96
N LYS A 146 -5.01 -4.51 19.10
CA LYS A 146 -4.89 -3.62 20.27
C LYS A 146 -4.48 -2.21 19.90
N PHE A 147 -4.87 -1.24 20.71
CA PHE A 147 -4.41 0.13 20.54
C PHE A 147 -4.36 0.91 21.86
N ASN A 148 -3.61 2.01 21.86
CA ASN A 148 -3.69 3.03 22.90
C ASN A 148 -3.48 4.44 22.32
N LEU A 149 -3.82 5.46 23.10
CA LEU A 149 -3.56 6.87 22.82
C LEU A 149 -2.77 7.49 23.97
N ILE A 150 -1.74 8.26 23.63
CA ILE A 150 -0.94 9.00 24.60
C ILE A 150 -0.84 10.44 24.12
N ARG A 151 -1.21 11.40 24.96
CA ARG A 151 -0.95 12.81 24.69
C ARG A 151 0.38 13.23 25.28
N ALA A 152 1.24 13.79 24.43
CA ALA A 152 2.43 14.51 24.85
C ALA A 152 2.01 15.85 25.50
N ALA A 153 2.27 15.97 26.79
CA ALA A 153 2.07 17.19 27.58
C ALA A 153 3.10 17.18 28.72
N GLN A 154 3.17 18.25 29.52
CA GLN A 154 4.03 18.30 30.70
C GLN A 154 3.80 17.12 31.64
N ASP A 155 2.54 16.70 31.81
CA ASP A 155 2.18 15.43 32.44
C ASP A 155 1.59 14.50 31.39
N LEU A 156 2.15 13.30 31.25
CA LEU A 156 1.70 12.28 30.30
C LEU A 156 0.23 11.89 30.53
N VAL A 157 -0.62 12.16 29.55
CA VAL A 157 -2.04 11.79 29.61
C VAL A 157 -2.29 10.59 28.70
N ARG A 158 -2.72 9.47 29.30
CA ARG A 158 -3.04 8.23 28.58
C ARG A 158 -4.55 8.05 28.50
N TRP A 159 -5.05 7.47 27.41
CA TRP A 159 -6.44 7.02 27.36
C TRP A 159 -6.65 5.77 28.23
N GLN A 160 -5.75 4.79 28.10
CA GLN A 160 -5.70 3.60 28.95
C GLN A 160 -4.29 3.41 29.53
N PRO A 161 -4.14 2.75 30.69
CA PRO A 161 -2.81 2.45 31.26
C PRO A 161 -1.95 1.54 30.38
N GLN A 162 -2.59 0.70 29.55
CA GLN A 162 -1.96 -0.28 28.67
C GLN A 162 -2.78 -0.40 27.37
N PRO A 163 -2.18 -0.89 26.26
CA PRO A 163 -2.91 -1.13 25.02
C PRO A 163 -4.14 -2.03 25.21
N ALA A 164 -5.31 -1.49 24.91
CA ALA A 164 -6.58 -2.17 25.07
C ALA A 164 -6.94 -2.94 23.79
N ALA A 165 -7.62 -4.08 23.96
CA ALA A 165 -8.18 -4.82 22.84
C ALA A 165 -9.25 -3.99 22.11
N VAL A 166 -9.27 -4.09 20.79
CA VAL A 166 -10.23 -3.37 19.94
C VAL A 166 -11.64 -3.90 20.16
N SER A 167 -12.58 -2.97 20.38
CA SER A 167 -14.03 -3.19 20.40
C SER A 167 -14.73 -1.88 20.08
N ASP A 168 -16.00 -1.92 19.65
CA ASP A 168 -16.78 -0.70 19.35
C ASP A 168 -16.85 0.26 20.55
N GLN A 169 -16.96 -0.30 21.76
CA GLN A 169 -16.97 0.49 22.99
C GLN A 169 -15.60 1.10 23.29
N ALA A 170 -14.51 0.37 23.06
CA ALA A 170 -13.15 0.88 23.23
C ALA A 170 -12.88 2.03 22.25
N VAL A 171 -13.20 1.85 20.97
CA VAL A 171 -13.02 2.88 19.93
C VAL A 171 -13.88 4.11 20.24
N SER A 172 -15.17 3.92 20.59
CA SER A 172 -16.06 5.02 20.96
C SER A 172 -15.57 5.77 22.22
N SER A 173 -15.02 5.06 23.20
CA SER A 173 -14.45 5.66 24.40
C SER A 173 -13.19 6.47 24.09
N ALA A 174 -12.30 5.94 23.23
CA ALA A 174 -11.09 6.63 22.79
C ALA A 174 -11.41 7.92 22.03
N VAL A 175 -12.40 7.91 21.12
CA VAL A 175 -12.86 9.12 20.42
C VAL A 175 -13.42 10.14 21.41
N LYS A 176 -14.25 9.71 22.38
CA LYS A 176 -14.76 10.63 23.42
C LYS A 176 -13.63 11.20 24.29
N TRP A 177 -12.62 10.40 24.60
CA TRP A 177 -11.46 10.85 25.35
C TRP A 177 -10.66 11.90 24.57
N LEU A 178 -10.43 11.65 23.28
CA LEU A 178 -9.74 12.57 22.36
C LEU A 178 -10.41 13.95 22.35
N TRP A 179 -11.73 14.02 22.22
CA TRP A 179 -12.48 15.29 22.22
C TRP A 179 -12.61 15.96 23.59
N LYS A 180 -12.33 15.24 24.68
CA LYS A 180 -12.31 15.79 26.04
C LYS A 180 -10.93 16.36 26.42
N LEU A 181 -9.92 16.14 25.60
CA LEU A 181 -8.59 16.69 25.83
C LEU A 181 -8.64 18.22 25.86
N ALA A 182 -8.03 18.82 26.89
CA ALA A 182 -7.96 20.28 27.00
C ALA A 182 -7.17 20.88 25.84
N ARG A 183 -7.69 21.87 25.13
CA ARG A 183 -7.01 22.45 23.95
C ARG A 183 -5.66 23.09 24.30
N ALA A 184 -5.59 23.73 25.46
CA ALA A 184 -4.37 24.31 26.00
C ALA A 184 -3.78 23.38 27.07
N THR A 185 -2.57 22.87 26.82
CA THR A 185 -1.73 22.21 27.82
C THR A 185 -0.33 22.77 27.73
N THR A 186 0.32 23.01 28.86
CA THR A 186 1.75 23.30 28.86
C THR A 186 2.50 22.07 28.35
N THR A 187 3.27 22.24 27.28
CA THR A 187 4.23 21.24 26.80
C THR A 187 5.61 21.60 27.36
N GLY A 188 6.18 20.68 28.12
CA GLY A 188 7.56 20.81 28.60
C GLY A 188 8.56 20.44 27.51
N PRO A 189 9.81 20.94 27.57
CA PRO A 189 10.87 20.44 26.70
C PRO A 189 11.03 18.93 26.88
N GLY A 190 10.76 18.14 25.84
CA GLY A 190 10.93 16.68 25.84
C GLY A 190 9.65 15.84 26.05
N SER A 191 8.46 16.44 26.20
CA SER A 191 7.21 15.68 26.42
C SER A 191 6.89 14.67 25.31
N SER A 192 7.25 14.98 24.07
CA SER A 192 7.02 14.09 22.92
C SER A 192 7.96 12.88 22.95
N ALA A 193 9.21 13.07 23.39
CA ALA A 193 10.17 11.98 23.55
C ALA A 193 9.77 11.04 24.69
N GLU A 194 9.30 11.60 25.81
CA GLU A 194 8.78 10.81 26.93
C GLU A 194 7.55 9.99 26.54
N ALA A 195 6.62 10.59 25.78
CA ALA A 195 5.46 9.88 25.25
C ALA A 195 5.81 8.76 24.28
N LEU A 196 6.87 8.92 23.49
CA LEU A 196 7.37 7.87 22.60
C LEU A 196 8.03 6.73 23.37
N LEU A 197 8.86 7.03 24.37
CA LEU A 197 9.46 5.99 25.24
C LEU A 197 8.37 5.18 25.94
N GLU A 198 7.36 5.85 26.48
CA GLU A 198 6.21 5.20 27.09
C GLU A 198 5.44 4.33 26.07
N ALA A 199 5.23 4.83 24.86
CA ALA A 199 4.56 4.06 23.81
C ALA A 199 5.34 2.76 23.47
N MET A 200 6.67 2.82 23.47
CA MET A 200 7.55 1.69 23.20
C MET A 200 7.60 0.69 24.37
N ASP A 201 7.64 1.16 25.61
CA ASP A 201 7.67 0.28 26.79
C ASP A 201 6.40 -0.57 26.90
N ASN A 202 5.26 -0.04 26.42
CA ASN A 202 3.99 -0.76 26.35
C ASN A 202 3.96 -1.92 25.32
N GLU A 203 5.00 -2.10 24.49
CA GLU A 203 5.18 -3.32 23.68
C GLU A 203 5.82 -4.48 24.46
N SER A 204 6.59 -4.19 25.52
CA SER A 204 7.46 -5.18 26.19
C SER A 204 6.73 -6.19 27.11
N VAL A 205 5.41 -6.04 27.30
CA VAL A 205 4.61 -6.86 28.24
C VAL A 205 3.74 -7.91 27.52
N SER A 206 3.93 -8.14 26.22
CA SER A 206 3.17 -9.15 25.47
C SER A 206 4.08 -10.09 24.67
N ASN A 207 4.76 -11.02 25.37
CA ASN A 207 5.21 -12.30 24.80
C ASN A 207 4.31 -13.42 25.30
#